data_AF-A0A7C2QJR4-F1
#
_entry.id   AF-A0A7C2QJR4-F1
#
_cell.length_a   1.000
_cell.length_b   1.000
_cell.length_c   1.000
_cell.angle_alpha   90.00
_cell.angle_beta   90.00
_cell.angle_gamma   90.00
#
_symmetry.space_group_name_H-M   'P 1'
#
loop_
_entity.id
_entity.type
_entity.pdbx_description
1 polymer ?
#
loop_
_entity_poly.entity_id
_entity_poly.type
_entity_poly.pdbx_seq_one_letter_code
_entity_poly.pdbx_strand_id
1 'polypeptide(L)'
;RVPYAVSGGLSFFSRKEVKDILSYLAVTVNPDDDVNLLRIINIPRRGIGKAVLMNLLETARRHSCSLFSALILSQAANGDEFPHGRAKAEIGAFLAAIETTRQKLTVKRGMSAAVKELVDRIDYWGYLLAQNKKEQAVRFKYMNVESLVNSIADYENDPENASPSLRDYLHRISLLNIEENKDDEDNEKVNLMTVHAAKGLEFDTVFIAAAEEGLFPHSRVIEEAEEAIEEERRLFYVAMTRAKRKLFITAAASRRRMGEALVSSPSCFLEEIPEELCITHTEEVTAENDAAAYFTNLKERFK
;
A
#
# COMPACT_ATOMS: atom_id res chain seq x y z
N ARG A 1 -6.79 -11.18 17.94
CA ARG A 1 -6.96 -10.69 16.56
C ARG A 1 -8.36 -10.12 16.48
N VAL A 2 -8.54 -8.88 16.04
CA VAL A 2 -9.86 -8.24 15.90
C VAL A 2 -10.23 -8.28 14.42
N PRO A 3 -11.34 -8.94 14.02
CA PRO A 3 -11.71 -9.03 12.63
C PRO A 3 -12.31 -7.69 12.15
N TYR A 4 -12.00 -7.29 10.91
CA TYR A 4 -12.40 -6.00 10.38
C TYR A 4 -12.79 -6.05 8.90
N ALA A 5 -13.61 -5.12 8.45
CA ALA A 5 -14.02 -4.93 7.06
C ALA A 5 -13.77 -3.49 6.62
N VAL A 6 -13.35 -3.27 5.38
CA VAL A 6 -13.11 -1.92 4.83
C VAL A 6 -14.21 -1.56 3.83
N SER A 7 -15.07 -0.59 4.18
CA SER A 7 -16.20 -0.17 3.33
C SER A 7 -15.81 0.98 2.40
N GLY A 8 -16.28 0.90 1.15
CA GLY A 8 -16.12 1.99 0.17
C GLY A 8 -14.83 1.98 -0.65
N GLY A 9 -14.03 0.91 -0.58
CA GLY A 9 -12.83 0.74 -1.40
C GLY A 9 -12.40 -0.73 -1.57
N LEU A 10 -11.61 -1.02 -2.59
CA LEU A 10 -10.91 -2.30 -2.71
C LEU A 10 -9.99 -2.48 -1.50
N SER A 11 -9.86 -3.72 -1.00
CA SER A 11 -8.77 -4.13 -0.10
C SER A 11 -7.44 -3.52 -0.57
N PHE A 12 -6.61 -3.04 0.35
CA PHE A 12 -5.38 -2.31 0.01
C PHE A 12 -4.51 -3.08 -1.00
N PHE A 13 -4.30 -4.37 -0.77
CA PHE A 13 -3.53 -5.24 -1.67
C PHE A 13 -4.28 -5.63 -2.94
N SER A 14 -5.59 -5.36 -2.99
CA SER A 14 -6.40 -5.56 -4.18
C SER A 14 -6.33 -4.40 -5.18
N ARG A 15 -5.79 -3.24 -4.77
CA ARG A 15 -5.61 -2.07 -5.63
C ARG A 15 -4.67 -2.37 -6.79
N LYS A 16 -4.95 -1.83 -7.98
CA LYS A 16 -4.24 -2.17 -9.22
C LYS A 16 -2.74 -1.93 -9.08
N GLU A 17 -2.35 -0.75 -8.62
CA GLU A 17 -0.97 -0.33 -8.45
C GLU A 17 -0.23 -1.18 -7.41
N VAL A 18 -0.89 -1.56 -6.32
CA VAL A 18 -0.31 -2.44 -5.31
C VAL A 18 -0.10 -3.84 -5.88
N LYS A 19 -1.09 -4.40 -6.59
CA LYS A 19 -0.94 -5.69 -7.29
C LYS A 19 0.15 -5.68 -8.35
N ASP A 20 0.31 -4.58 -9.09
CA ASP A 20 1.37 -4.46 -10.08
C ASP A 20 2.74 -4.60 -9.42
N ILE A 21 3.01 -3.83 -8.36
CA ILE A 21 4.28 -3.92 -7.62
C ILE A 21 4.44 -5.28 -6.93
N LEU A 22 3.40 -5.83 -6.29
CA LEU A 22 3.46 -7.18 -5.71
C LEU A 22 3.82 -8.25 -6.75
N SER A 23 3.37 -8.10 -7.99
CA SER A 23 3.69 -9.03 -9.08
C SER A 23 5.15 -8.91 -9.52
N TYR A 24 5.71 -7.69 -9.52
CA TYR A 24 7.16 -7.49 -9.70
C TYR A 24 7.96 -8.20 -8.62
N LEU A 25 7.54 -8.07 -7.35
CA LEU A 25 8.19 -8.71 -6.22
C LEU A 25 8.07 -10.23 -6.31
N ALA A 26 6.89 -10.76 -6.69
CA ALA A 26 6.66 -12.18 -6.89
C ALA A 26 7.60 -12.76 -7.95
N VAL A 27 7.71 -12.13 -9.13
CA VAL A 27 8.63 -12.56 -10.20
C VAL A 27 10.10 -12.43 -9.76
N THR A 28 10.44 -11.44 -8.94
CA THR A 28 11.80 -11.28 -8.40
C THR A 28 12.18 -12.43 -7.46
N VAL A 29 11.24 -12.90 -6.66
CA VAL A 29 11.42 -14.04 -5.74
C VAL A 29 11.34 -15.38 -6.46
N ASN A 30 10.43 -15.50 -7.43
CA ASN A 30 10.18 -16.68 -8.23
C ASN A 30 10.02 -16.31 -9.72
N PRO A 31 11.10 -16.37 -10.51
CA PRO A 31 11.04 -16.05 -11.94
C PRO A 31 10.14 -16.97 -12.76
N ASP A 32 9.80 -18.16 -12.26
CA ASP A 32 8.93 -19.12 -12.94
C ASP A 32 7.44 -18.86 -12.71
N ASP A 33 7.08 -17.75 -12.06
CA ASP A 33 5.70 -17.32 -11.89
C ASP A 33 5.16 -16.61 -13.15
N ASP A 34 4.71 -17.41 -14.11
CA ASP A 34 4.15 -16.93 -15.38
C ASP A 34 2.91 -16.05 -15.18
N VAL A 35 2.11 -16.27 -14.13
CA VAL A 35 0.88 -15.52 -13.86
C VAL A 35 1.22 -14.07 -13.50
N ASN A 36 2.12 -13.88 -12.54
CA ASN A 36 2.57 -12.55 -12.14
C ASN A 36 3.39 -11.88 -13.24
N LEU A 37 4.19 -12.65 -13.99
CA LEU A 37 4.95 -12.13 -15.13
C LEU A 37 4.03 -11.60 -16.24
N LEU A 38 3.01 -12.34 -16.65
CA LEU A 38 2.05 -11.91 -17.67
C LEU A 38 1.33 -10.62 -17.30
N ARG A 39 1.09 -10.38 -16.00
CA ARG A 39 0.49 -9.14 -15.53
C ARG A 39 1.41 -7.93 -15.75
N ILE A 40 2.69 -8.06 -15.46
CA ILE A 40 3.64 -6.92 -15.44
C ILE A 40 4.45 -6.75 -16.71
N ILE A 41 4.46 -7.74 -17.61
CA ILE A 41 5.33 -7.77 -18.78
C ILE A 41 5.23 -6.49 -19.63
N ASN A 42 4.04 -5.89 -19.71
CA ASN A 42 3.79 -4.65 -20.43
C ASN A 42 3.33 -3.48 -19.53
N ILE A 43 3.64 -3.54 -18.23
CA ILE A 43 3.39 -2.48 -17.25
C ILE A 43 4.72 -2.13 -16.56
N PRO A 44 5.35 -0.97 -16.83
CA PRO A 44 4.99 0.04 -17.84
C PRO A 44 5.05 -0.45 -19.28
N ARG A 45 4.51 0.31 -20.24
CA ARG A 45 4.40 -0.12 -21.65
C ARG A 45 5.78 -0.34 -22.28
N ARG A 46 6.03 -1.58 -22.72
CA ARG A 46 7.29 -2.01 -23.38
C ARG A 46 7.15 -2.25 -24.88
N GLY A 47 5.95 -2.03 -25.43
CA GLY A 47 5.67 -2.32 -26.84
C GLY A 47 5.52 -3.82 -27.14
N ILE A 48 5.24 -4.64 -26.13
CA ILE A 48 5.01 -6.08 -26.30
C ILE A 48 3.55 -6.27 -26.73
N GLY A 49 3.35 -6.53 -28.01
CA GLY A 49 2.04 -6.84 -28.59
C GLY A 49 1.62 -8.29 -28.38
N LYS A 50 0.35 -8.60 -28.68
CA LYS A 50 -0.23 -9.95 -28.54
C LYS A 50 0.53 -11.01 -29.35
N ALA A 51 0.92 -10.69 -30.59
CA ALA A 51 1.66 -11.62 -31.46
C ALA A 51 3.02 -12.00 -30.86
N VAL A 52 3.80 -11.00 -30.43
CA VAL A 52 5.10 -11.19 -29.78
C VAL A 52 4.96 -12.01 -28.50
N LEU A 53 3.94 -11.73 -27.69
CA LEU A 53 3.67 -12.50 -26.48
C LEU A 53 3.32 -13.97 -26.78
N MET A 54 2.51 -14.23 -27.83
CA MET A 54 2.19 -15.59 -28.24
C MET A 54 3.43 -16.36 -28.70
N ASN A 55 4.31 -15.72 -29.48
CA ASN A 55 5.57 -16.32 -29.90
C ASN A 55 6.45 -16.68 -28.70
N LEU A 56 6.58 -15.77 -27.72
CA LEU A 56 7.35 -16.04 -26.49
C LEU A 56 6.77 -17.22 -25.69
N LEU A 57 5.43 -17.33 -25.60
CA LEU A 57 4.76 -18.45 -24.95
C LEU A 57 4.92 -19.77 -25.73
N GLU A 58 5.00 -19.72 -27.06
CA GLU A 58 5.29 -20.88 -27.88
C GLU A 58 6.75 -21.33 -27.71
N THR A 59 7.69 -20.38 -27.69
CA THR A 59 9.11 -20.65 -27.39
C THR A 59 9.26 -21.28 -26.01
N ALA A 60 8.60 -20.74 -24.99
CA ALA A 60 8.59 -21.31 -23.64
C ALA A 60 8.12 -22.78 -23.66
N ARG A 61 7.02 -23.07 -24.38
CA ARG A 61 6.51 -24.44 -24.56
C ARG A 61 7.49 -25.34 -25.33
N ARG A 62 8.04 -24.86 -26.44
CA ARG A 62 8.98 -25.62 -27.31
C ARG A 62 10.24 -26.02 -26.55
N HIS A 63 10.74 -25.13 -25.70
CA HIS A 63 11.93 -25.36 -24.88
C HIS A 63 11.62 -25.91 -23.48
N SER A 64 10.35 -26.18 -23.16
CA SER A 64 9.91 -26.65 -21.84
C SER A 64 10.46 -25.81 -20.68
N CYS A 65 10.44 -24.48 -20.84
CA CYS A 65 10.95 -23.53 -19.85
C CYS A 65 9.89 -22.48 -19.49
N SER A 66 10.13 -21.70 -18.42
CA SER A 66 9.24 -20.61 -18.01
C SER A 66 9.24 -19.46 -19.02
N LEU A 67 8.20 -18.62 -19.00
CA LEU A 67 8.14 -17.42 -19.83
C LEU A 67 9.32 -16.49 -19.56
N PHE A 68 9.81 -16.43 -18.31
CA PHE A 68 11.01 -15.67 -17.96
C PHE A 68 12.27 -16.20 -18.67
N SER A 69 12.44 -17.52 -18.70
CA SER A 69 13.52 -18.15 -19.45
C SER A 69 13.42 -17.86 -20.96
N ALA A 70 12.21 -17.90 -21.52
CA ALA A 70 11.97 -17.52 -22.91
C ALA A 70 12.32 -16.05 -23.20
N LEU A 71 12.06 -15.14 -22.25
CA LEU A 71 12.48 -13.73 -22.36
C LEU A 71 14.02 -13.61 -22.39
N ILE A 72 14.73 -14.35 -21.55
CA ILE A 72 16.21 -14.38 -21.57
C ILE A 72 16.72 -14.89 -22.92
N LEU A 73 16.15 -16.00 -23.42
CA LEU A 73 16.49 -16.56 -24.72
C LEU A 73 16.24 -15.55 -25.85
N SER A 74 15.14 -14.79 -25.77
CA SER A 74 14.82 -13.75 -26.76
C SER A 74 15.84 -12.60 -26.82
N GLN A 75 16.59 -12.36 -25.75
CA GLN A 75 17.66 -11.37 -25.74
C GLN A 75 18.88 -11.84 -26.53
N ALA A 76 19.23 -13.12 -26.41
CA ALA A 76 20.35 -13.73 -27.11
C ALA A 76 20.03 -14.05 -28.59
N ALA A 77 18.77 -14.34 -28.90
CA ALA A 77 18.35 -14.73 -30.24
C ALA A 77 18.15 -13.52 -31.17
N ASN A 78 18.40 -13.74 -32.47
CA ASN A 78 18.13 -12.80 -33.55
C ASN A 78 17.29 -13.53 -34.61
N GLY A 79 15.96 -13.46 -34.50
CA GLY A 79 15.03 -14.00 -35.49
C GLY A 79 13.67 -13.32 -35.36
N ASP A 80 12.93 -13.22 -36.47
CA ASP A 80 11.67 -12.46 -36.61
C ASP A 80 10.57 -12.86 -35.61
N GLU A 81 10.68 -14.06 -35.02
CA GLU A 81 9.77 -14.55 -33.99
C GLU A 81 9.94 -13.82 -32.63
N PHE A 82 11.07 -13.14 -32.41
CA PHE A 82 11.42 -12.49 -31.16
C PHE A 82 11.17 -10.97 -31.18
N PRO A 83 11.05 -10.32 -30.01
CA PRO A 83 11.00 -8.86 -29.93
C PRO A 83 12.24 -8.21 -30.57
N HIS A 84 12.03 -7.14 -31.34
CA HIS A 84 13.10 -6.37 -32.00
C HIS A 84 13.04 -4.88 -31.64
N GLY A 85 14.13 -4.16 -31.97
CA GLY A 85 14.24 -2.72 -31.79
C GLY A 85 13.98 -2.29 -30.35
N ARG A 86 13.06 -1.33 -30.17
CA ARG A 86 12.70 -0.80 -28.85
C ARG A 86 12.18 -1.88 -27.90
N ALA A 87 11.32 -2.79 -28.36
CA ALA A 87 10.75 -3.83 -27.50
C ALA A 87 11.83 -4.77 -26.93
N LYS A 88 12.87 -5.09 -27.72
CA LYS A 88 14.02 -5.87 -27.26
C LYS A 88 14.79 -5.14 -26.15
N ALA A 89 15.06 -3.85 -26.35
CA ALA A 89 15.76 -3.02 -25.36
C ALA A 89 14.96 -2.88 -24.04
N GLU A 90 13.65 -2.65 -24.12
CA GLU A 90 12.76 -2.53 -22.95
C GLU A 90 12.66 -3.85 -22.16
N ILE A 91 12.65 -5.00 -22.84
CA ILE A 91 12.73 -6.31 -22.19
C ILE A 91 14.09 -6.51 -21.50
N GLY A 92 15.19 -6.13 -22.17
CA GLY A 92 16.52 -6.18 -21.57
C GLY A 92 16.61 -5.32 -20.29
N ALA A 93 16.07 -4.10 -20.33
CA ALA A 93 15.99 -3.21 -19.16
C ALA A 93 15.15 -3.81 -18.02
N PHE A 94 14.03 -4.46 -18.34
CA PHE A 94 13.16 -5.17 -17.40
C PHE A 94 13.87 -6.34 -16.72
N LEU A 95 14.50 -7.23 -17.51
CA LEU A 95 15.27 -8.36 -16.98
C LEU A 95 16.41 -7.88 -16.08
N ALA A 96 17.13 -6.83 -16.50
CA ALA A 96 18.18 -6.22 -15.71
C ALA A 96 17.66 -5.61 -14.40
N ALA A 97 16.48 -5.01 -14.40
CA ALA A 97 15.86 -4.46 -13.19
C ALA A 97 15.54 -5.57 -12.18
N ILE A 98 14.91 -6.66 -12.64
CA ILE A 98 14.59 -7.81 -11.79
C ILE A 98 15.86 -8.43 -11.20
N GLU A 99 16.88 -8.68 -12.03
CA GLU A 99 18.11 -9.31 -11.55
C GLU A 99 18.88 -8.41 -10.59
N THR A 100 18.93 -7.09 -10.85
CA THR A 100 19.56 -6.12 -9.94
C THR A 100 18.86 -6.12 -8.58
N THR A 101 17.52 -6.09 -8.57
CA THR A 101 16.75 -6.15 -7.31
C THR A 101 16.96 -7.48 -6.61
N ARG A 102 16.97 -8.61 -7.34
CA ARG A 102 17.20 -9.95 -6.78
C ARG A 102 18.55 -10.05 -6.07
N GLN A 103 19.60 -9.48 -6.64
CA GLN A 103 20.93 -9.42 -6.02
C GLN A 103 20.91 -8.62 -4.72
N LYS A 104 20.20 -7.49 -4.68
CA LYS A 104 20.09 -6.64 -3.48
C LYS A 104 19.28 -7.29 -2.35
N LEU A 105 18.33 -8.15 -2.70
CA LEU A 105 17.51 -8.90 -1.74
C LEU A 105 18.24 -10.07 -1.06
N THR A 106 19.49 -10.37 -1.43
CA THR A 106 20.31 -11.39 -0.74
C THR A 106 20.82 -10.92 0.63
N VAL A 107 20.80 -9.61 0.88
CA VAL A 107 21.21 -9.02 2.16
C VAL A 107 20.03 -9.04 3.14
N LYS A 108 20.30 -9.36 4.41
CA LYS A 108 19.26 -9.46 5.48
C LYS A 108 18.47 -8.18 5.72
N ARG A 109 19.03 -7.02 5.37
CA ARG A 109 18.41 -5.70 5.49
C ARG A 109 18.71 -4.89 4.23
N GLY A 110 17.76 -4.06 3.81
CA GLY A 110 17.72 -3.32 2.56
C GLY A 110 16.57 -3.70 1.64
N MET A 111 15.59 -4.50 2.08
CA MET A 111 14.48 -4.93 1.23
C MET A 111 13.64 -3.74 0.78
N SER A 112 13.23 -2.90 1.73
CA SER A 112 12.44 -1.69 1.43
C SER A 112 13.17 -0.75 0.45
N ALA A 113 14.47 -0.56 0.63
CA ALA A 113 15.31 0.22 -0.26
C ALA A 113 15.42 -0.40 -1.67
N ALA A 114 15.62 -1.72 -1.75
CA ALA A 114 15.69 -2.43 -3.04
C ALA A 114 14.37 -2.37 -3.81
N VAL A 115 13.22 -2.44 -3.10
CA VAL A 115 11.90 -2.28 -3.72
C VAL A 115 11.68 -0.84 -4.18
N LYS A 116 12.05 0.16 -3.37
CA LYS A 116 11.98 1.57 -3.77
C LYS A 116 12.78 1.83 -5.05
N GLU A 117 14.01 1.34 -5.09
CA GLU A 117 14.86 1.46 -6.29
C GLU A 117 14.27 0.74 -7.50
N LEU A 118 13.64 -0.43 -7.32
CA LEU A 118 12.94 -1.11 -8.40
C LEU A 118 11.81 -0.23 -8.98
N VAL A 119 10.99 0.36 -8.12
CA VAL A 119 9.87 1.24 -8.50
C VAL A 119 10.38 2.46 -9.28
N ASP A 120 11.49 3.05 -8.83
CA ASP A 120 12.13 4.18 -9.50
C ASP A 120 12.73 3.75 -10.86
N ARG A 121 13.41 2.61 -10.91
CA ARG A 121 14.07 2.10 -12.13
C ARG A 121 13.09 1.70 -13.23
N ILE A 122 11.90 1.24 -12.87
CA ILE A 122 10.84 0.99 -13.85
C ILE A 122 10.07 2.26 -14.25
N ASP A 123 10.36 3.41 -13.64
CA ASP A 123 9.60 4.67 -13.82
C ASP A 123 8.09 4.48 -13.65
N TYR A 124 7.69 3.90 -12.51
CA TYR A 124 6.27 3.66 -12.24
C TYR A 124 5.48 4.97 -12.11
N TRP A 125 6.11 6.03 -11.59
CA TRP A 125 5.53 7.37 -11.54
C TRP A 125 5.20 7.89 -12.94
N GLY A 126 6.17 7.90 -13.87
CA GLY A 126 5.97 8.32 -15.25
C GLY A 126 4.89 7.49 -15.94
N TYR A 127 4.84 6.19 -15.68
CA TYR A 127 3.75 5.33 -16.15
C TYR A 127 2.38 5.75 -15.63
N LEU A 128 2.22 6.02 -14.33
CA LEU A 128 0.95 6.48 -13.77
C LEU A 128 0.54 7.82 -14.38
N LEU A 129 1.49 8.73 -14.58
CA LEU A 129 1.25 10.04 -15.18
C LEU A 129 0.75 9.92 -16.62
N ALA A 130 1.32 9.00 -17.40
CA ALA A 130 0.86 8.71 -18.76
C ALA A 130 -0.53 8.03 -18.83
N GLN A 131 -0.96 7.34 -17.77
CA GLN A 131 -2.24 6.60 -17.74
C GLN A 131 -3.41 7.39 -17.14
N ASN A 132 -3.17 8.50 -16.43
CA ASN A 132 -4.21 9.22 -15.71
C ASN A 132 -4.20 10.71 -16.09
N LYS A 133 -5.38 11.27 -16.37
CA LYS A 133 -5.52 12.68 -16.79
C LYS A 133 -5.33 13.69 -15.64
N LYS A 134 -5.63 13.28 -14.40
CA LYS A 134 -5.58 14.14 -13.21
C LYS A 134 -4.36 13.79 -12.37
N GLU A 135 -3.50 14.76 -12.11
CA GLU A 135 -2.30 14.58 -11.28
C GLU A 135 -2.63 14.12 -9.85
N GLN A 136 -3.75 14.59 -9.29
CA GLN A 136 -4.20 14.16 -7.97
C GLN A 136 -4.44 12.65 -7.88
N ALA A 137 -4.98 12.03 -8.95
CA ALA A 137 -5.18 10.59 -9.00
C ALA A 137 -3.85 9.82 -9.12
N VAL A 138 -2.86 10.39 -9.81
CA VAL A 138 -1.49 9.86 -9.89
C VAL A 138 -0.86 9.85 -8.51
N ARG A 139 -0.88 10.99 -7.80
CA ARG A 139 -0.36 11.13 -6.44
C ARG A 139 -1.01 10.12 -5.48
N PHE A 140 -2.34 9.98 -5.53
CA PHE A 140 -3.04 9.02 -4.67
C PHE A 140 -2.62 7.55 -4.94
N LYS A 141 -2.49 7.15 -6.20
CA LYS A 141 -2.01 5.81 -6.55
C LYS A 141 -0.56 5.61 -6.12
N TYR A 142 0.28 6.61 -6.32
CA TYR A 142 1.67 6.52 -5.90
C TYR A 142 1.83 6.43 -4.37
N MET A 143 0.99 7.14 -3.61
CA MET A 143 0.94 6.99 -2.15
C MET A 143 0.63 5.54 -1.71
N ASN A 144 -0.15 4.78 -2.49
CA ASN A 144 -0.40 3.37 -2.20
C ASN A 144 0.87 2.52 -2.43
N VAL A 145 1.66 2.84 -3.45
CA VAL A 145 2.96 2.21 -3.70
C VAL A 145 3.94 2.54 -2.57
N GLU A 146 4.01 3.79 -2.14
CA GLU A 146 4.85 4.20 -1.00
C GLU A 146 4.41 3.53 0.30
N SER A 147 3.09 3.37 0.51
CA SER A 147 2.56 2.65 1.66
C SER A 147 2.95 1.17 1.66
N LEU A 148 3.01 0.54 0.47
CA LEU A 148 3.53 -0.83 0.34
C LEU A 148 5.03 -0.89 0.71
N VAL A 149 5.84 0.05 0.22
CA VAL A 149 7.27 0.13 0.56
C VAL A 149 7.47 0.33 2.06
N ASN A 150 6.67 1.19 2.70
CA ASN A 150 6.70 1.39 4.14
C ASN A 150 6.29 0.12 4.91
N SER A 151 5.26 -0.59 4.44
CA SER A 151 4.87 -1.89 5.03
C SER A 151 6.00 -2.91 4.98
N ILE A 152 6.79 -2.94 3.89
CA ILE A 152 7.99 -3.78 3.79
C ILE A 152 9.07 -3.30 4.78
N ALA A 153 9.26 -1.99 4.93
CA ALA A 153 10.22 -1.43 5.88
C ALA A 153 9.85 -1.76 7.34
N ASP A 154 8.57 -1.69 7.68
CA ASP A 154 8.08 -2.03 9.02
C ASP A 154 8.27 -3.53 9.30
N TYR A 155 7.98 -4.39 8.31
CA TYR A 155 8.24 -5.83 8.39
C TYR A 155 9.73 -6.19 8.52
N GLU A 156 10.59 -5.43 7.85
CA GLU A 156 12.04 -5.60 7.86
C GLU A 156 12.66 -5.21 9.21
N ASN A 157 12.13 -4.17 9.85
CA ASN A 157 12.64 -3.64 11.11
C ASN A 157 11.94 -4.23 12.35
N ASP A 158 10.99 -5.13 12.17
CA ASP A 158 10.30 -5.82 13.25
C ASP A 158 11.30 -6.65 14.10
N PRO A 159 11.46 -6.36 15.40
CA PRO A 159 12.37 -7.10 16.28
C PRO A 159 12.06 -8.60 16.40
N GLU A 160 10.80 -8.99 16.20
CA GLU A 160 10.38 -10.40 16.21
C GLU A 160 10.87 -11.14 14.94
N ASN A 161 11.31 -10.41 13.91
CA ASN A 161 11.74 -10.96 12.64
C ASN A 161 13.28 -11.05 12.54
N ALA A 162 13.84 -12.13 13.10
CA ALA A 162 15.28 -12.32 13.18
C ALA A 162 15.99 -12.50 11.81
N SER A 163 15.24 -12.84 10.74
CA SER A 163 15.79 -13.02 9.39
C SER A 163 14.70 -12.70 8.36
N PRO A 164 14.40 -11.40 8.16
CA PRO A 164 13.31 -10.99 7.29
C PRO A 164 13.67 -11.32 5.84
N SER A 165 12.73 -11.95 5.12
CA SER A 165 12.87 -12.24 3.69
C SER A 165 11.66 -11.73 2.92
N LEU A 166 11.88 -11.33 1.66
CA LEU A 166 10.80 -10.89 0.78
C LEU A 166 9.82 -12.02 0.48
N ARG A 167 10.30 -13.27 0.43
CA ARG A 167 9.45 -14.45 0.24
C ARG A 167 8.45 -14.59 1.39
N ASP A 168 8.91 -14.48 2.62
CA ASP A 168 8.07 -14.61 3.81
C ASP A 168 7.11 -13.43 3.95
N TYR A 169 7.54 -12.22 3.56
CA TYR A 169 6.65 -11.06 3.45
C TYR A 169 5.50 -11.34 2.48
N LEU A 170 5.80 -11.78 1.24
CA LEU A 170 4.79 -12.08 0.23
C LEU A 170 3.83 -13.19 0.69
N HIS A 171 4.35 -14.20 1.37
CA HIS A 171 3.52 -15.25 1.98
C HIS A 171 2.57 -14.69 3.04
N ARG A 172 3.08 -13.85 3.96
CA ARG A 172 2.27 -13.16 4.98
C ARG A 172 1.16 -12.33 4.35
N ILE A 173 1.45 -11.54 3.31
CA ILE A 173 0.45 -10.75 2.60
C ILE A 173 -0.60 -11.63 1.90
N SER A 174 -0.20 -12.74 1.27
CA SER A 174 -1.15 -13.68 0.66
C SER A 174 -2.14 -14.23 1.68
N LEU A 175 -1.70 -14.54 2.90
CA LEU A 175 -2.58 -15.03 3.96
C LEU A 175 -3.57 -13.95 4.42
N LEU A 176 -3.09 -12.73 4.65
CA LEU A 176 -3.94 -11.59 5.02
C LEU A 176 -5.02 -11.32 3.95
N ASN A 177 -4.64 -11.39 2.67
CA ASN A 177 -5.59 -11.24 1.57
C ASN A 177 -6.64 -12.35 1.50
N ILE A 178 -6.28 -13.58 1.83
CA ILE A 178 -7.23 -14.70 1.86
C ILE A 178 -8.20 -14.53 3.03
N GLU A 179 -7.73 -14.08 4.19
CA GLU A 179 -8.57 -13.76 5.34
C GLU A 179 -9.54 -12.61 5.00
N GLU A 180 -9.07 -11.54 4.36
CA GLU A 180 -9.93 -10.40 3.94
C GLU A 180 -11.00 -10.78 2.89
N ASN A 181 -10.74 -11.76 2.01
CA ASN A 181 -11.68 -12.14 0.94
C ASN A 181 -12.65 -13.27 1.33
N LYS A 182 -12.41 -14.00 2.44
CA LYS A 182 -13.30 -15.08 2.92
C LYS A 182 -14.48 -14.57 3.74
N ASP A 183 -14.58 -13.25 3.85
CA ASP A 183 -15.19 -12.59 4.98
C ASP A 183 -16.56 -11.96 4.65
N ASP A 184 -17.14 -12.32 3.51
CA ASP A 184 -18.48 -11.88 3.05
C ASP A 184 -19.66 -12.65 3.70
N GLU A 185 -19.42 -13.68 4.51
CA GLU A 185 -20.46 -14.40 5.26
C GLU A 185 -20.36 -14.16 6.78
N ASP A 186 -21.28 -13.33 7.30
CA ASP A 186 -21.93 -13.44 8.63
C ASP A 186 -21.06 -13.50 9.91
N ASN A 187 -19.95 -12.75 9.98
CA ASN A 187 -19.19 -12.58 11.24
C ASN A 187 -19.24 -11.15 11.78
N GLU A 188 -19.30 -11.01 13.11
CA GLU A 188 -19.18 -9.73 13.84
C GLU A 188 -17.81 -9.09 13.62
N LYS A 189 -17.76 -7.90 12.99
CA LYS A 189 -16.50 -7.23 12.59
C LYS A 189 -16.52 -5.75 12.87
N VAL A 190 -15.31 -5.18 13.01
CA VAL A 190 -15.11 -3.73 13.06
C VAL A 190 -15.14 -3.18 11.63
N ASN A 191 -15.97 -2.16 11.39
CA ASN A 191 -16.04 -1.51 10.08
C ASN A 191 -15.07 -0.32 10.02
N LEU A 192 -14.11 -0.36 9.10
CA LEU A 192 -13.23 0.75 8.75
C LEU A 192 -13.76 1.41 7.48
N MET A 193 -14.00 2.72 7.53
CA MET A 193 -14.52 3.44 6.38
C MET A 193 -14.09 4.91 6.41
N THR A 194 -14.18 5.57 5.27
CA THR A 194 -14.04 7.03 5.22
C THR A 194 -15.28 7.70 5.79
N VAL A 195 -15.14 8.92 6.31
CA VAL A 195 -16.28 9.72 6.83
C VAL A 195 -17.38 9.86 5.77
N HIS A 196 -16.99 10.04 4.51
CA HIS A 196 -17.90 10.10 3.37
C HIS A 196 -18.72 8.82 3.19
N ALA A 197 -18.09 7.65 3.33
CA ALA A 197 -18.76 6.36 3.22
C ALA A 197 -19.67 6.05 4.42
N ALA A 198 -19.44 6.70 5.57
CA ALA A 198 -20.28 6.56 6.75
C ALA A 198 -21.60 7.34 6.68
N LYS A 199 -21.78 8.21 5.67
CA LYS A 199 -22.97 9.05 5.53
C LYS A 199 -24.24 8.19 5.42
N GLY A 200 -25.18 8.41 6.33
CA GLY A 200 -26.44 7.64 6.39
C GLY A 200 -26.37 6.32 7.15
N LEU A 201 -25.18 5.96 7.66
CA LEU A 201 -25.00 4.81 8.56
C LEU A 201 -24.94 5.29 10.02
N GLU A 202 -25.15 4.37 10.96
CA GLU A 202 -25.01 4.65 12.39
C GLU A 202 -24.52 3.40 13.12
N PHE A 203 -23.69 3.60 14.15
CA PHE A 203 -23.04 2.52 14.90
C PHE A 203 -23.13 2.79 16.41
N ASP A 204 -23.16 1.74 17.22
CA ASP A 204 -23.19 1.89 18.68
C ASP A 204 -21.93 2.58 19.22
N THR A 205 -20.78 2.25 18.65
CA THR A 205 -19.48 2.85 19.00
C THR A 205 -18.76 3.30 17.74
N VAL A 206 -18.23 4.52 17.75
CA VAL A 206 -17.46 5.10 16.64
C VAL A 206 -16.10 5.57 17.13
N PHE A 207 -15.07 5.28 16.35
CA PHE A 207 -13.72 5.83 16.51
C PHE A 207 -13.43 6.77 15.34
N ILE A 208 -13.21 8.06 15.63
CA ILE A 208 -12.67 9.02 14.68
C ILE A 208 -11.15 9.02 14.87
N ALA A 209 -10.46 8.34 13.96
CA ALA A 209 -9.01 8.27 13.96
C ALA A 209 -8.38 9.49 13.28
N ALA A 210 -7.21 9.92 13.77
CA ALA A 210 -6.40 10.97 13.17
C ALA A 210 -7.12 12.33 13.02
N ALA A 211 -7.79 12.79 14.09
CA ALA A 211 -8.30 14.15 14.20
C ALA A 211 -7.13 15.13 14.42
N GLU A 212 -6.34 15.33 13.38
CA GLU A 212 -5.07 16.08 13.37
C GLU A 212 -5.12 17.17 12.30
N GLU A 213 -4.45 18.30 12.55
CA GLU A 213 -4.26 19.35 11.56
C GLU A 213 -3.58 18.81 10.29
N GLY A 214 -4.13 19.20 9.13
CA GLY A 214 -3.68 18.74 7.82
C GLY A 214 -4.18 17.36 7.39
N LEU A 215 -4.82 16.59 8.28
CA LEU A 215 -5.57 15.37 7.94
C LEU A 215 -7.07 15.57 8.07
N PHE A 216 -7.51 16.18 9.17
CA PHE A 216 -8.90 16.51 9.41
C PHE A 216 -8.97 17.78 10.30
N PRO A 217 -8.99 18.99 9.72
CA PRO A 217 -9.24 19.29 8.30
C PRO A 217 -8.08 18.92 7.37
N HIS A 218 -8.39 18.43 6.17
CA HIS A 218 -7.36 18.05 5.20
C HIS A 218 -6.57 19.27 4.68
N SER A 219 -5.24 19.19 4.62
CA SER A 219 -4.35 20.34 4.34
C SER A 219 -4.67 21.12 3.06
N ARG A 220 -5.14 20.44 2.01
CA ARG A 220 -5.55 21.09 0.75
C ARG A 220 -6.72 22.07 0.91
N VAL A 221 -7.58 21.82 1.89
CA VAL A 221 -8.77 22.63 2.17
C VAL A 221 -8.38 23.92 2.88
N ILE A 222 -7.37 23.84 3.76
CA ILE A 222 -6.84 24.99 4.50
C ILE A 222 -6.28 26.07 3.55
N GLU A 223 -5.75 25.67 2.39
CA GLU A 223 -5.16 26.58 1.40
C GLU A 223 -6.20 27.22 0.46
N GLU A 224 -7.43 26.67 0.35
CA GLU A 224 -8.35 26.99 -0.76
C GLU A 224 -9.46 28.03 -0.43
N ALA A 225 -9.95 28.15 0.83
CA ALA A 225 -10.81 29.25 1.33
C ALA A 225 -11.42 28.91 2.71
N GLU A 226 -11.94 29.92 3.42
CA GLU A 226 -12.73 29.75 4.66
C GLU A 226 -14.03 28.93 4.44
N GLU A 227 -14.62 28.97 3.25
CA GLU A 227 -15.77 28.11 2.90
C GLU A 227 -15.41 26.61 2.87
N ALA A 228 -14.15 26.29 2.60
CA ALA A 228 -13.67 24.92 2.49
C ALA A 228 -13.49 24.31 3.90
N ILE A 229 -13.02 25.09 4.89
CA ILE A 229 -12.93 24.61 6.28
C ILE A 229 -14.31 24.32 6.87
N GLU A 230 -15.34 25.08 6.48
CA GLU A 230 -16.73 24.82 6.86
C GLU A 230 -17.27 23.49 6.30
N GLU A 231 -16.81 23.06 5.11
CA GLU A 231 -17.17 21.74 4.58
C GLU A 231 -16.50 20.60 5.36
N GLU A 232 -15.23 20.75 5.72
CA GLU A 232 -14.55 19.78 6.59
C GLU A 232 -15.18 19.76 7.99
N ARG A 233 -15.62 20.90 8.53
CA ARG A 233 -16.37 20.96 9.79
C ARG A 233 -17.70 20.20 9.68
N ARG A 234 -18.42 20.35 8.57
CA ARG A 234 -19.63 19.55 8.28
C ARG A 234 -19.32 18.05 8.22
N LEU A 235 -18.20 17.66 7.62
CA LEU A 235 -17.76 16.26 7.60
C LEU A 235 -17.44 15.77 9.02
N PHE A 236 -16.78 16.56 9.85
CA PHE A 236 -16.48 16.22 11.24
C PHE A 236 -17.76 16.01 12.05
N TYR A 237 -18.73 16.92 11.91
CA TYR A 237 -20.07 16.77 12.49
C TYR A 237 -20.77 15.48 12.02
N VAL A 238 -20.69 15.15 10.72
CA VAL A 238 -21.24 13.90 10.20
C VAL A 238 -20.57 12.71 10.88
N ALA A 239 -19.24 12.69 11.01
CA ALA A 239 -18.50 11.62 11.68
C ALA A 239 -18.93 11.42 13.14
N MET A 240 -19.04 12.52 13.91
CA MET A 240 -19.46 12.48 15.31
C MET A 240 -20.88 11.93 15.46
N THR A 241 -21.80 12.37 14.60
CA THR A 241 -23.21 11.96 14.64
C THR A 241 -23.47 10.55 14.13
N ARG A 242 -22.44 9.80 13.72
CA ARG A 242 -22.59 8.36 13.41
C ARG A 242 -22.65 7.52 14.69
N ALA A 243 -22.20 8.05 15.83
CA ALA A 243 -22.18 7.36 17.11
C ALA A 243 -23.54 7.41 17.82
N LYS A 244 -24.09 6.25 18.18
CA LYS A 244 -25.32 6.17 19.00
C LYS A 244 -25.05 6.23 20.50
N ARG A 245 -23.96 5.61 20.96
CA ARG A 245 -23.67 5.46 22.40
C ARG A 245 -22.30 5.97 22.82
N LYS A 246 -21.26 5.60 22.08
CA LYS A 246 -19.87 5.95 22.42
C LYS A 246 -19.14 6.54 21.22
N LEU A 247 -18.46 7.66 21.45
CA LEU A 247 -17.60 8.31 20.48
C LEU A 247 -16.20 8.43 21.08
N PHE A 248 -15.21 7.96 20.35
CA PHE A 248 -13.80 8.13 20.67
C PHE A 248 -13.14 8.91 19.54
N ILE A 249 -12.39 9.95 19.89
CA ILE A 249 -11.65 10.76 18.92
C ILE A 249 -10.17 10.70 19.31
N THR A 250 -9.30 10.42 18.34
CA THR A 250 -7.87 10.23 18.60
C THR A 250 -7.02 11.12 17.70
N ALA A 251 -5.95 11.65 18.26
CA ALA A 251 -4.91 12.40 17.54
C ALA A 251 -3.53 11.87 17.97
N ALA A 252 -2.58 11.80 17.05
CA ALA A 252 -1.19 11.45 17.35
C ALA A 252 -0.34 12.71 17.53
N ALA A 253 0.67 12.66 18.41
CA ALA A 253 1.68 13.73 18.54
C ALA A 253 2.73 13.68 17.42
N SER A 254 2.99 12.49 16.87
CA SER A 254 3.83 12.30 15.69
C SER A 254 3.29 11.17 14.83
N ARG A 255 3.40 11.35 13.51
CA ARG A 255 2.95 10.41 12.50
C ARG A 255 4.01 10.22 11.43
N ARG A 256 4.24 8.97 11.03
CA ARG A 256 5.07 8.68 9.87
C ARG A 256 4.26 8.82 8.58
N ARG A 257 4.70 9.66 7.65
CA ARG A 257 4.08 9.86 6.33
C ARG A 257 5.17 9.88 5.26
N MET A 258 5.00 9.10 4.19
CA MET A 258 6.01 8.98 3.12
C MET A 258 7.42 8.62 3.63
N GLY A 259 7.50 7.88 4.75
CA GLY A 259 8.75 7.46 5.38
C GLY A 259 9.33 8.45 6.39
N GLU A 260 8.88 9.71 6.41
CA GLU A 260 9.35 10.76 7.32
C GLU A 260 8.44 10.88 8.54
N ALA A 261 9.03 11.15 9.72
CA ALA A 261 8.30 11.44 10.94
C ALA A 261 7.89 12.93 10.92
N LEU A 262 6.59 13.18 10.88
CA LEU A 262 6.01 14.52 10.99
C LEU A 262 5.48 14.70 12.40
N VAL A 263 5.72 15.87 12.98
CA VAL A 263 5.02 16.31 14.19
C VAL A 263 3.61 16.71 13.77
N SER A 264 2.60 16.21 14.49
CA SER A 264 1.19 16.47 14.20
C SER A 264 0.55 17.17 15.40
N SER A 265 -0.25 18.19 15.11
CA SER A 265 -1.06 18.89 16.09
C SER A 265 -2.50 18.34 16.07
N PRO A 266 -3.20 18.30 17.22
CA PRO A 266 -4.63 17.99 17.24
C PRO A 266 -5.43 18.94 16.35
N SER A 267 -6.52 18.46 15.78
CA SER A 267 -7.43 19.24 14.94
C SER A 267 -8.06 20.42 15.69
N CYS A 268 -8.17 21.57 15.04
CA CYS A 268 -8.89 22.73 15.56
C CYS A 268 -10.36 22.42 15.90
N PHE A 269 -10.99 21.44 15.24
CA PHE A 269 -12.38 21.05 15.54
C PHE A 269 -12.55 20.43 16.94
N LEU A 270 -11.46 19.98 17.58
CA LEU A 270 -11.52 19.47 18.95
C LEU A 270 -11.74 20.59 19.96
N GLU A 271 -11.20 21.79 19.70
CA GLU A 271 -11.37 22.98 20.55
C GLU A 271 -12.80 23.52 20.50
N GLU A 272 -13.54 23.19 19.44
CA GLU A 272 -14.94 23.58 19.27
C GLU A 272 -15.91 22.70 20.10
N ILE A 273 -15.44 21.55 20.61
CA ILE A 273 -16.26 20.65 21.43
C ILE A 273 -16.23 21.16 22.88
N PRO A 274 -17.40 21.35 23.54
CA PRO A 274 -17.44 21.77 24.94
C PRO A 274 -16.62 20.84 25.85
N GLU A 275 -15.64 21.40 26.56
CA GLU A 275 -14.71 20.63 27.40
C GLU A 275 -15.42 19.76 28.46
N GLU A 276 -16.57 20.24 28.95
CA GLU A 276 -17.43 19.52 29.91
C GLU A 276 -17.99 18.19 29.39
N LEU A 277 -18.00 17.98 28.07
CA LEU A 277 -18.43 16.75 27.42
C LEU A 277 -17.26 15.82 27.08
N CYS A 278 -16.02 16.29 27.25
CA CYS A 278 -14.81 15.59 26.83
C CYS A 278 -14.11 14.94 28.02
N ILE A 279 -13.70 13.67 27.84
CA ILE A 279 -12.77 13.00 28.75
C ILE A 279 -11.46 12.84 27.99
N THR A 280 -10.48 13.71 28.30
CA THR A 280 -9.19 13.73 27.61
C THR A 280 -8.22 12.76 28.27
N HIS A 281 -7.63 11.89 27.47
CA HIS A 281 -6.53 11.03 27.87
C HIS A 281 -5.29 11.40 27.06
N THR A 282 -4.29 11.98 27.73
CA THR A 282 -2.99 12.27 27.12
C THR A 282 -2.00 11.21 27.61
N GLU A 283 -1.52 10.36 26.71
CA GLU A 283 -0.36 9.53 27.03
C GLU A 283 0.90 10.37 26.84
N GLU A 284 1.69 10.55 27.90
CA GLU A 284 3.02 11.14 27.77
C GLU A 284 3.88 10.22 26.92
N VAL A 285 4.29 10.70 25.74
CA VAL A 285 5.28 10.02 24.93
C VAL A 285 6.62 10.15 25.65
N THR A 286 6.93 9.20 26.54
CA THR A 286 8.29 9.05 27.05
C THR A 286 9.17 8.73 25.84
N ALA A 287 10.15 9.58 25.55
CA ALA A 287 11.00 9.52 24.36
C ALA A 287 11.85 8.23 24.25
N GLU A 288 11.72 7.29 25.17
CA GLU A 288 12.35 5.99 25.14
C GLU A 288 11.33 4.92 25.57
N ASN A 289 10.79 4.17 24.60
CA ASN A 289 10.57 2.71 24.61
C ASN A 289 9.33 2.29 23.80
N ASP A 290 9.63 1.67 22.66
CA ASP A 290 8.91 0.58 22.01
C ASP A 290 7.37 0.59 22.05
N ALA A 291 6.78 0.94 20.90
CA ALA A 291 5.42 0.51 20.55
C ALA A 291 5.21 -1.00 20.81
N ALA A 292 6.27 -1.82 20.66
CA ALA A 292 6.27 -3.24 21.00
C ALA A 292 6.03 -3.50 22.51
N ALA A 293 6.61 -2.71 23.42
CA ALA A 293 6.39 -2.83 24.87
C ALA A 293 4.97 -2.41 25.27
N TYR A 294 4.41 -1.39 24.61
CA TYR A 294 3.03 -0.97 24.80
C TYR A 294 2.02 -2.06 24.39
N PHE A 295 2.17 -2.64 23.20
CA PHE A 295 1.27 -3.72 22.74
C PHE A 295 1.45 -5.02 23.54
N THR A 296 2.64 -5.26 24.09
CA THR A 296 2.89 -6.40 24.99
C THR A 296 2.16 -6.21 26.33
N ASN A 297 2.29 -5.04 26.95
CA ASN A 297 1.55 -4.71 28.18
C ASN A 297 0.03 -4.67 27.99
N LEU A 298 -0.44 -4.22 26.83
CA LEU A 298 -1.87 -4.22 26.51
C LEU A 298 -2.41 -5.66 26.42
N LYS A 299 -1.68 -6.58 25.79
CA LYS A 299 -2.07 -8.00 25.71
C LYS A 299 -2.11 -8.70 27.06
N GLU A 300 -1.25 -8.31 28.01
CA GLU A 300 -1.27 -8.89 29.37
C GLU A 300 -2.44 -8.40 30.21
N ARG A 301 -2.91 -7.16 30.00
CA ARG A 301 -4.10 -6.62 30.70
C ARG A 301 -5.44 -7.22 30.25
N PHE A 302 -5.47 -7.89 29.09
CA PHE A 302 -6.66 -8.52 28.53
C PHE A 302 -6.60 -10.07 28.55
N LYS A 303 -5.69 -10.65 29.36
CA LYS A 303 -5.77 -12.05 29.82
C LYS A 303 -6.52 -12.13 31.15
#